data_AF-A0A959SFY6-F1
#
_entry.id   AF-A0A959SFY6-F1
#
_cell.length_a   1.000
_cell.length_b   1.000
_cell.length_c   1.000
_cell.angle_alpha   90.00
_cell.angle_beta   90.00
_cell.angle_gamma   90.00
#
_symmetry.space_group_name_H-M   'P 1'
#
loop_
_entity.id
_entity.type
_entity.pdbx_description
1 polymer ?
#
loop_
_entity_poly.entity_id
_entity_poly.type
_entity_poly.pdbx_seq_one_letter_code
_entity_poly.pdbx_strand_id
1 'polypeptide(L)'
;MQNRGALWIFTILLALACLWQLSFSFFTSRMEKRARVEAGYSVDSLIQAEPAKADLDRDSLEIIFENRYLRTHGDEKVYPVFGYSYAECKEREMNMGLDLKGGMAVTLEVSVPELVENLSGNSTDPSFLTAMDAARQRMLSSDADFITLFGEEYAKVQ
;
A
#
# COMPACT_ATOMS: atom_id res chain seq x y z
N MET A 1 44.40 15.23 -27.10
CA MET A 1 43.28 14.39 -27.62
C MET A 1 43.45 12.88 -27.30
N GLN A 2 44.27 12.49 -26.32
CA GLN A 2 44.65 11.09 -26.07
C GLN A 2 43.64 10.25 -25.28
N ASN A 3 42.68 10.85 -24.57
CA ASN A 3 41.69 10.11 -23.78
C ASN A 3 40.34 9.90 -24.48
N ARG A 4 40.22 10.24 -25.77
CA ARG A 4 38.94 10.12 -26.50
C ARG A 4 38.45 8.67 -26.57
N GLY A 5 39.34 7.70 -26.80
CA GLY A 5 38.97 6.28 -26.84
C GLY A 5 38.48 5.75 -25.49
N ALA A 6 39.17 6.11 -24.40
CA ALA A 6 38.78 5.71 -23.04
C ALA A 6 37.41 6.28 -22.65
N LEU A 7 37.14 7.55 -23.00
CA LEU A 7 35.84 8.17 -22.76
C LEU A 7 34.72 7.48 -23.54
N TRP A 8 34.93 7.16 -24.83
CA TRP A 8 33.93 6.44 -25.63
C TRP A 8 33.63 5.03 -25.09
N ILE A 9 34.65 4.29 -24.66
CA ILE A 9 34.47 2.97 -24.04
C ILE A 9 33.65 3.10 -22.75
N PHE A 10 33.99 4.06 -21.89
CA PHE A 10 33.23 4.31 -20.67
C PHE A 10 31.78 4.68 -20.95
N THR A 11 31.51 5.57 -21.92
CA THR A 11 30.14 5.95 -22.30
C THR A 11 29.35 4.75 -22.84
N ILE A 12 29.95 3.89 -23.65
CA ILE A 12 29.29 2.69 -24.18
C ILE A 12 28.94 1.72 -23.04
N LEU A 13 29.89 1.47 -22.13
CA LEU A 13 29.65 0.60 -20.96
C LEU A 13 28.54 1.17 -20.06
N LEU A 14 28.55 2.48 -19.80
CA LEU A 14 27.50 3.16 -19.04
C LEU A 14 26.14 3.03 -19.73
N ALA A 15 26.07 3.28 -21.04
CA ALA A 15 24.84 3.15 -21.80
C ALA A 15 24.27 1.72 -21.76
N LEU A 16 25.14 0.72 -21.85
CA LEU A 16 24.75 -0.69 -21.76
C LEU A 16 24.22 -1.03 -20.36
N ALA A 17 24.87 -0.53 -19.31
CA ALA A 17 24.39 -0.68 -17.93
C ALA A 17 23.00 -0.01 -17.74
N CYS A 18 22.79 1.19 -18.28
CA CYS A 18 21.49 1.87 -18.24
C CYS A 18 20.41 1.10 -18.99
N LEU A 19 20.72 0.57 -20.19
CA LEU A 19 19.78 -0.24 -20.96
C LEU A 19 19.41 -1.53 -20.23
N TRP A 20 20.37 -2.16 -19.56
CA TRP A 20 20.11 -3.35 -18.75
C TRP A 20 19.16 -3.03 -17.59
N GLN A 21 19.39 -1.94 -16.84
CA GLN A 21 18.50 -1.52 -15.75
C GLN A 21 17.08 -1.19 -16.25
N LEU A 22 16.98 -0.46 -17.37
CA LEU A 22 15.69 -0.10 -17.98
C LEU A 22 14.93 -1.32 -18.54
N SER A 23 15.65 -2.37 -18.95
CA SER A 23 15.02 -3.58 -19.48
C SER A 23 14.08 -4.22 -18.47
N PHE A 24 14.44 -4.27 -17.17
CA PHE A 24 13.59 -4.82 -16.12
C PHE A 24 12.26 -4.05 -16.00
N SER A 25 12.33 -2.72 -15.92
CA SER A 25 11.15 -1.85 -15.88
C SER A 25 10.24 -2.02 -17.09
N PHE A 26 10.80 -2.29 -18.28
CA PHE A 26 10.00 -2.52 -19.48
C PHE A 26 9.21 -3.84 -19.42
N PHE A 27 9.82 -4.92 -18.92
CA PHE A 27 9.16 -6.22 -18.81
C PHE A 27 8.12 -6.26 -17.68
N THR A 28 8.40 -5.66 -16.53
CA THR A 28 7.43 -5.52 -15.42
C THR A 28 6.20 -4.71 -15.85
N SER A 29 6.44 -3.56 -16.49
CA SER A 29 5.36 -2.70 -17.02
C SER A 29 4.46 -3.43 -18.02
N ARG A 30 5.01 -4.39 -18.77
CA ARG A 30 4.23 -5.18 -19.73
C ARG A 30 3.28 -6.16 -19.04
N MET A 31 3.69 -6.75 -17.92
CA MET A 31 2.84 -7.62 -17.11
C MET A 31 1.76 -6.83 -16.37
N GLU A 32 2.13 -5.70 -15.78
CA GLU A 32 1.18 -4.80 -15.10
C GLU A 32 0.07 -4.32 -16.04
N LYS A 33 0.41 -3.98 -17.29
CA LYS A 33 -0.60 -3.67 -18.31
C LYS A 33 -1.56 -4.82 -18.58
N ARG A 34 -1.10 -6.07 -18.54
CA ARG A 34 -1.98 -7.24 -18.72
C ARG A 34 -2.85 -7.46 -17.49
N ALA A 35 -2.28 -7.32 -16.29
CA ALA A 35 -3.00 -7.44 -15.03
C ALA A 35 -4.14 -6.42 -14.94
N ARG A 36 -3.89 -5.17 -15.34
CA ARG A 36 -4.91 -4.12 -15.38
C ARG A 36 -6.07 -4.44 -16.34
N VAL A 37 -5.75 -4.94 -17.54
CA VAL A 37 -6.77 -5.33 -18.52
C VAL A 37 -7.64 -6.47 -17.98
N GLU A 38 -7.03 -7.49 -17.37
CA GLU A 38 -7.77 -8.60 -16.74
C GLU A 38 -8.62 -8.14 -15.54
N ALA A 39 -8.09 -7.22 -14.74
CA ALA A 39 -8.80 -6.61 -13.63
C ALA A 39 -10.03 -5.84 -14.10
N GLY A 40 -9.91 -5.04 -15.17
CA GLY A 40 -11.03 -4.33 -15.78
C GLY A 40 -12.16 -5.27 -16.23
N TYR A 41 -11.81 -6.37 -16.91
CA TYR A 41 -12.81 -7.39 -17.29
C TYR A 41 -13.47 -8.03 -16.07
N SER A 42 -12.70 -8.33 -15.03
CA SER A 42 -13.22 -8.91 -13.79
C SER A 42 -14.21 -7.96 -13.11
N VAL A 43 -13.88 -6.67 -13.00
CA VAL A 43 -14.76 -5.65 -12.42
C VAL A 43 -16.05 -5.48 -13.23
N ASP A 44 -15.95 -5.41 -14.56
CA ASP A 44 -17.14 -5.27 -15.41
C ASP A 44 -18.06 -6.49 -15.32
N SER A 45 -17.50 -7.71 -15.22
CA SER A 45 -18.30 -8.93 -15.03
C SER A 45 -19.04 -8.94 -13.68
N LEU A 46 -18.41 -8.43 -12.62
CA LEU A 46 -19.01 -8.37 -11.29
C LEU A 46 -20.12 -7.32 -11.21
N ILE A 47 -19.92 -6.18 -11.85
CA ILE A 47 -20.93 -5.10 -11.89
C ILE A 47 -22.12 -5.51 -12.75
N GLN A 48 -21.90 -6.28 -13.81
CA GLN A 48 -22.98 -6.86 -14.59
C GLN A 48 -23.79 -7.90 -13.81
N ALA A 49 -23.13 -8.73 -12.98
CA ALA A 49 -23.80 -9.75 -12.18
C ALA A 49 -24.55 -9.15 -10.97
N GLU A 50 -24.00 -8.12 -10.33
CA GLU A 50 -24.58 -7.46 -9.16
C GLU A 50 -24.62 -5.93 -9.36
N PRO A 51 -25.67 -5.39 -9.99
CA PRO A 51 -25.77 -3.95 -10.25
C PRO A 51 -25.88 -3.12 -8.96
N ALA A 52 -26.25 -3.74 -7.83
CA ALA A 52 -26.27 -3.09 -6.52
C ALA A 52 -24.86 -2.77 -5.97
N LYS A 53 -23.81 -3.40 -6.50
CA LYS A 53 -22.40 -3.11 -6.19
C LYS A 53 -21.78 -2.08 -7.14
N ALA A 54 -22.54 -1.56 -8.10
CA ALA A 54 -22.06 -0.56 -9.05
C ALA A 54 -21.74 0.80 -8.40
N ASP A 55 -22.31 1.08 -7.22
CA ASP A 55 -22.01 2.25 -6.39
C ASP A 55 -20.71 2.11 -5.59
N LEU A 56 -20.12 0.91 -5.55
CA LEU A 56 -18.76 0.75 -4.99
C LEU A 56 -17.75 1.41 -5.92
N ASP A 57 -16.74 2.00 -5.31
CA ASP A 57 -15.65 2.66 -6.01
C ASP A 57 -14.95 1.67 -6.97
N ARG A 58 -15.29 1.77 -8.26
CA ARG A 58 -14.80 0.91 -9.34
C ARG A 58 -13.28 0.86 -9.36
N ASP A 59 -12.65 2.00 -9.09
CA ASP A 59 -11.20 2.18 -9.11
C ASP A 59 -10.54 1.34 -7.99
N SER A 60 -11.11 1.37 -6.79
CA SER A 60 -10.70 0.53 -5.66
C SER A 60 -10.83 -0.97 -5.96
N LEU A 61 -11.90 -1.39 -6.64
CA LEU A 61 -12.10 -2.78 -7.03
C LEU A 61 -11.07 -3.23 -8.08
N GLU A 62 -10.82 -2.40 -9.10
CA GLU A 62 -9.84 -2.69 -10.14
C GLU A 62 -8.44 -2.89 -9.54
N ILE A 63 -8.03 -2.02 -8.61
CA ILE A 63 -6.75 -2.14 -7.88
C ILE A 63 -6.66 -3.47 -7.11
N ILE A 64 -7.74 -3.92 -6.47
CA ILE A 64 -7.75 -5.19 -5.72
C ILE A 64 -7.57 -6.39 -6.67
N PHE A 65 -8.27 -6.39 -7.80
CA PHE A 65 -8.16 -7.46 -8.80
C PHE A 65 -6.80 -7.46 -9.49
N GLU A 66 -6.26 -6.28 -9.84
CA GLU A 66 -4.93 -6.13 -10.42
C GLU A 66 -3.87 -6.68 -9.46
N ASN A 67 -3.89 -6.25 -8.20
CA ASN A 67 -2.95 -6.75 -7.19
C ASN A 67 -3.08 -8.25 -6.96
N ARG A 68 -4.30 -8.79 -6.95
CA ARG A 68 -4.51 -10.23 -6.83
C ARG A 68 -3.89 -10.98 -8.01
N TYR A 69 -4.11 -10.51 -9.22
CA TYR A 69 -3.55 -11.10 -10.43
C TYR A 69 -2.01 -11.12 -10.35
N LEU A 70 -1.40 -9.97 -10.04
CA LEU A 70 0.06 -9.83 -9.94
C LEU A 70 0.67 -10.71 -8.84
N ARG A 71 -0.02 -10.87 -7.70
CA ARG A 71 0.44 -11.76 -6.61
C ARG A 71 0.41 -13.23 -7.02
N THR A 72 -0.63 -13.66 -7.72
CA THR A 72 -0.76 -15.05 -8.18
C THR A 72 0.24 -15.38 -9.29
N HIS A 73 0.52 -14.42 -10.17
CA HIS A 73 1.44 -14.61 -11.31
C HIS A 73 2.88 -14.14 -10.97
N GLY A 74 3.20 -13.96 -9.69
CA GLY A 74 4.49 -13.44 -9.24
C GLY A 74 5.70 -14.31 -9.60
N ASP A 75 5.49 -15.63 -9.62
CA ASP A 75 6.52 -16.63 -9.92
C ASP A 75 6.68 -16.90 -11.42
N GLU A 76 5.86 -16.30 -12.28
CA GLU A 76 5.96 -16.50 -13.72
C GLU A 76 7.23 -15.88 -14.28
N LYS A 77 7.91 -16.62 -15.17
CA LYS A 77 9.14 -16.17 -15.81
C LYS A 77 8.82 -15.19 -16.93
N VAL A 78 9.14 -13.92 -16.70
CA VAL A 78 8.81 -12.83 -17.64
C VAL A 78 10.05 -12.37 -18.41
N TYR A 79 11.24 -12.54 -17.85
CA TYR A 79 12.47 -12.02 -18.46
C TYR A 79 13.06 -13.00 -19.49
N PRO A 80 13.25 -12.59 -20.76
CA PRO A 80 13.58 -13.52 -21.85
C PRO A 80 15.02 -14.05 -21.84
N VAL A 81 15.98 -13.32 -21.26
CA VAL A 81 17.42 -13.64 -21.39
C VAL A 81 17.92 -14.55 -20.26
N PHE A 82 17.39 -14.39 -19.05
CA PHE A 82 17.85 -15.06 -17.83
C PHE A 82 16.74 -15.78 -17.06
N GLY A 83 15.51 -15.77 -17.57
CA GLY A 83 14.38 -16.50 -16.98
C GLY A 83 13.98 -16.02 -15.58
N TYR A 84 14.23 -14.75 -15.25
CA TYR A 84 13.80 -14.15 -13.99
C TYR A 84 12.27 -14.10 -13.89
N SER A 85 11.76 -14.31 -12.68
CA SER A 85 10.32 -14.21 -12.38
C SER A 85 9.86 -12.74 -12.38
N TYR A 86 8.54 -12.53 -12.41
CA TYR A 86 7.97 -11.20 -12.26
C TYR A 86 8.44 -10.55 -10.95
N ALA A 87 8.40 -11.30 -9.83
CA ALA A 87 8.83 -10.81 -8.53
C ALA A 87 10.31 -10.37 -8.54
N GLU A 88 11.20 -11.17 -9.11
CA GLU A 88 12.63 -10.83 -9.23
C GLU A 88 12.86 -9.61 -10.15
N CYS A 89 12.11 -9.50 -11.25
CA CYS A 89 12.17 -8.31 -12.11
C CYS A 89 11.64 -7.06 -11.41
N LYS A 90 10.62 -7.21 -10.56
CA LYS A 90 9.98 -6.13 -9.82
C LYS A 90 10.91 -5.57 -8.74
N GLU A 91 11.67 -6.43 -8.07
CA GLU A 91 12.68 -6.01 -7.08
C GLU A 91 13.84 -5.25 -7.74
N ARG A 92 14.20 -5.63 -8.98
CA ARG A 92 15.26 -4.98 -9.76
C ARG A 92 14.77 -3.79 -10.59
N GLU A 93 13.47 -3.51 -10.55
CA GLU A 93 12.89 -2.37 -11.24
C GLU A 93 13.47 -1.06 -10.71
N MET A 94 13.55 -0.05 -11.57
CA MET A 94 13.88 1.30 -11.12
C MET A 94 12.88 1.78 -10.05
N ASN A 95 13.41 2.27 -8.93
CA ASN A 95 12.62 2.86 -7.86
C ASN A 95 11.94 4.15 -8.35
N MET A 96 10.67 4.05 -8.69
CA MET A 96 9.83 5.20 -9.03
C MET A 96 9.22 5.77 -7.75
N GLY A 97 9.27 7.10 -7.61
CA GLY A 97 8.57 7.79 -6.52
C GLY A 97 7.05 7.66 -6.65
N LEU A 98 6.35 8.03 -5.58
CA LEU A 98 4.88 8.00 -5.50
C LEU A 98 4.21 8.75 -6.65
N ASP A 99 4.78 9.89 -7.04
CA ASP A 99 4.29 10.71 -8.15
C ASP A 99 4.37 9.99 -9.51
N LEU A 100 5.40 9.16 -9.71
CA LEU A 100 5.66 8.49 -10.99
C LEU A 100 4.99 7.13 -11.11
N LYS A 101 4.94 6.36 -10.01
CA LYS A 101 4.33 5.02 -10.00
C LYS A 101 2.87 5.03 -9.56
N GLY A 102 2.44 6.09 -8.88
CA GLY A 102 1.23 6.07 -8.09
C GLY A 102 1.40 5.23 -6.81
N GLY A 103 0.44 5.37 -5.91
CA GLY A 103 0.39 4.66 -4.63
C GLY A 103 -0.31 5.49 -3.57
N MET A 104 -0.31 5.01 -2.33
CA MET A 104 -0.88 5.73 -1.19
C MET A 104 0.17 5.85 -0.09
N ALA A 105 0.54 7.07 0.28
CA ALA A 105 1.26 7.31 1.53
C ALA A 105 0.24 7.34 2.66
N VAL A 106 0.16 6.26 3.45
CA VAL A 106 -0.73 6.17 4.61
C VAL A 106 0.09 6.23 5.87
N THR A 107 -0.15 7.23 6.71
CA THR A 107 0.30 7.26 8.09
C THR A 107 -0.80 6.73 8.98
N LEU A 108 -0.58 5.56 9.59
CA LEU A 108 -1.52 4.98 10.54
C LEU A 108 -1.27 5.61 11.91
N GLU A 109 -2.23 6.40 12.38
CA GLU A 109 -2.27 6.87 13.75
C GLU A 109 -3.10 5.89 14.58
N VAL A 110 -2.56 5.43 15.71
CA VAL A 110 -3.29 4.55 16.63
C VAL A 110 -4.04 5.43 17.61
N SER A 111 -5.37 5.36 17.59
CA SER A 111 -6.21 5.98 18.59
C SER A 111 -6.07 5.22 19.92
N VAL A 112 -5.42 5.85 20.92
CA VAL A 112 -5.29 5.29 22.27
C VAL A 112 -6.66 5.00 22.93
N PRO A 113 -7.69 5.85 22.80
CA PRO A 113 -9.03 5.53 23.30
C PRO A 113 -9.64 4.27 22.69
N GLU A 114 -9.55 4.10 21.36
CA GLU A 114 -10.06 2.91 20.68
C GLU A 114 -9.27 1.65 21.06
N LEU A 115 -7.97 1.79 21.32
CA LEU A 115 -7.17 0.68 21.83
C LEU A 115 -7.68 0.20 23.20
N VAL A 116 -7.98 1.12 24.12
CA VAL A 116 -8.54 0.80 25.45
C VAL A 116 -9.92 0.13 25.32
N GLU A 117 -10.76 0.62 24.42
CA GLU A 117 -12.08 0.04 24.14
C GLU A 117 -11.99 -1.37 23.53
N ASN A 118 -11.07 -1.59 22.57
CA ASN A 118 -10.83 -2.90 21.99
C ASN A 118 -10.24 -3.89 23.02
N LEU A 119 -9.30 -3.43 23.86
CA LEU A 119 -8.70 -4.26 24.92
C LEU A 119 -9.70 -4.62 26.02
N SER A 120 -10.73 -3.80 26.26
CA SER A 120 -11.81 -4.14 27.18
C SER A 120 -12.83 -5.14 26.61
N GLY A 121 -12.67 -5.53 25.34
CA GLY A 121 -13.60 -6.41 24.63
C GLY A 121 -14.90 -5.71 24.24
N ASN A 122 -14.87 -4.40 24.00
CA ASN A 122 -16.07 -3.56 23.82
C ASN A 122 -17.01 -3.66 25.03
N SER A 123 -16.45 -3.46 26.23
CA SER A 123 -17.21 -3.53 27.48
C SER A 123 -18.40 -2.56 27.47
N THR A 124 -19.59 -3.07 27.82
CA THR A 124 -20.84 -2.30 27.91
C THR A 124 -21.17 -1.84 29.34
N ASP A 125 -20.22 -2.00 30.26
CA ASP A 125 -20.36 -1.58 31.65
C ASP A 125 -20.62 -0.05 31.72
N PRO A 126 -21.72 0.41 32.35
CA PRO A 126 -22.04 1.82 32.45
C PRO A 126 -20.92 2.66 33.09
N SER A 127 -20.21 2.09 34.06
CA SER A 127 -19.10 2.78 34.73
C SER A 127 -17.91 3.00 33.80
N PHE A 128 -17.56 1.98 33.00
CA PHE A 128 -16.53 2.06 31.97
C PHE A 128 -16.87 3.07 30.87
N LEU A 129 -18.09 3.01 30.32
CA LEU A 129 -18.54 3.93 29.26
C LEU A 129 -18.53 5.39 29.73
N THR A 130 -19.01 5.64 30.95
CA THR A 130 -19.03 6.99 31.53
C THR A 130 -17.61 7.54 31.72
N ALA A 131 -16.68 6.72 32.24
CA ALA A 131 -15.28 7.12 32.39
C ALA A 131 -14.58 7.34 31.04
N MET A 132 -14.91 6.53 30.02
CA MET A 132 -14.37 6.64 28.68
C MET A 132 -14.80 7.95 27.99
N ASP A 133 -16.08 8.30 28.08
CA ASP A 133 -16.59 9.55 27.53
C ASP A 133 -16.09 10.78 28.30
N ALA A 134 -16.01 10.70 29.64
CA ALA A 134 -15.46 11.77 30.46
C ALA A 134 -13.97 12.02 30.15
N ALA A 135 -13.17 10.95 29.97
CA ALA A 135 -11.77 11.04 29.59
C ALA A 135 -11.60 11.64 28.19
N ARG A 136 -12.45 11.24 27.22
CA ARG A 136 -12.45 11.81 25.86
C ARG A 136 -12.75 13.31 25.87
N GLN A 137 -13.72 13.75 26.66
CA GLN A 137 -14.03 15.18 26.80
C GLN A 137 -12.88 15.95 27.45
N ARG A 138 -12.25 15.39 28.48
CA ARG A 138 -11.16 16.04 29.19
C ARG A 138 -9.90 16.15 28.32
N MET A 139 -9.65 15.17 27.45
CA MET A 139 -8.56 15.16 26.47
C MET A 139 -8.64 16.34 25.47
N LEU A 140 -9.82 16.89 25.20
CA LEU A 140 -9.96 18.08 24.33
C LEU A 140 -9.42 19.37 24.98
N SER A 141 -9.28 19.38 26.31
CA SER A 141 -8.91 20.57 27.09
C SER A 141 -7.65 20.37 27.94
N SER A 142 -7.01 19.20 27.84
CA SER A 142 -5.88 18.81 28.67
C SER A 142 -4.74 18.27 27.82
N ASP A 143 -3.51 18.62 28.18
CA ASP A 143 -2.28 18.10 27.55
C ASP A 143 -1.84 16.73 28.12
N ALA A 144 -2.59 16.16 29.07
CA ALA A 144 -2.26 14.89 29.70
C ALA A 144 -2.61 13.69 28.81
N ASP A 145 -1.86 12.60 28.96
CA ASP A 145 -2.10 11.36 28.22
C ASP A 145 -3.47 10.75 28.55
N PHE A 146 -4.10 10.15 27.53
CA PHE A 146 -5.44 9.58 27.63
C PHE A 146 -5.56 8.52 28.72
N ILE A 147 -4.54 7.67 28.87
CA ILE A 147 -4.54 6.60 29.88
C ILE A 147 -4.59 7.19 31.29
N THR A 148 -3.91 8.32 31.51
CA THR A 148 -3.90 9.01 32.81
C THR A 148 -5.28 9.61 33.10
N LEU A 149 -5.86 10.31 32.12
CA LEU A 149 -7.19 10.90 32.25
C LEU A 149 -8.26 9.83 32.47
N PHE A 150 -8.19 8.72 31.75
CA PHE A 150 -9.09 7.59 31.92
C PHE A 150 -8.98 6.96 33.32
N GLY A 151 -7.76 6.74 33.82
CA GLY A 151 -7.55 6.22 35.17
C GLY A 151 -8.15 7.13 36.25
N GLU A 152 -8.01 8.45 36.10
CA GLU A 152 -8.62 9.42 37.01
C GLU A 152 -10.14 9.42 36.96
N GLU A 153 -10.74 9.41 35.77
CA GLU A 153 -12.20 9.41 35.64
C GLU A 153 -12.81 8.07 36.08
N TYR A 154 -12.15 6.94 35.79
CA TYR A 154 -12.62 5.62 36.23
C TYR A 154 -12.61 5.50 37.76
N ALA A 155 -11.60 6.05 38.44
CA ALA A 155 -11.54 6.08 39.90
C ALA A 155 -12.64 6.93 40.56
N LYS A 156 -13.29 7.86 39.84
CA LYS A 156 -14.42 8.66 40.35
C LYS A 156 -15.77 7.95 40.18
N VAL A 157 -15.86 7.01 39.24
CA VAL A 157 -17.09 6.29 38.89
C VAL A 157 -17.17 4.94 39.61
N GLN A 158 -16.05 4.44 40.15
CA GLN A 158 -15.96 3.29 41.04
C GLN A 158 -16.45 3.63 42.47
#